data_AF-A0A1I6X4L1-F1
#
_entry.id   AF-A0A1I6X4L1-F1
#
_cell.length_a   1.000
_cell.length_b   1.000
_cell.length_c   1.000
_cell.angle_alpha   90.00
_cell.angle_beta   90.00
_cell.angle_gamma   90.00
#
_symmetry.space_group_name_H-M   'P 1'
#
loop_
_entity.id
_entity.type
_entity.pdbx_description
1 polymer ?
#
loop_
_entity_poly.entity_id
_entity_poly.type
_entity_poly.pdbx_seq_one_letter_code
_entity_poly.pdbx_strand_id
1 'polypeptide(L)'
;MAVLCIDKHSHLCHCLAPFETFNRRVIVRMFRFPAALVAVVGLCAGGLAQGQAQESLVDRSVEAQRHQAKLQTRIDDADDETRRLIGELRKARAEAQRVEAYNAELARVVERQEETLARRERALEGSATTREGLPPLLRGMVERLDHWIEADLPFLQDERRARIASLERALSDPALSPAERLDRVLAAWRGELAYGRELDAWRGLLDGEREVDFLRLGRIGFYYLTPNGREGGVWKADEQAWQPLEKASRQALENGIRIAREQRAPELLTLPVSQPISQPKTSHESGGEAS
;
A
#
# COMPACT_ATOMS: atom_id res chain seq x y z
N MET A 1 -9.26 -41.50 -12.21
CA MET A 1 -9.31 -40.06 -11.88
C MET A 1 -9.10 -39.97 -10.38
N ALA A 2 -7.83 -39.81 -9.97
CA ALA A 2 -7.39 -40.03 -8.60
C ALA A 2 -6.50 -38.87 -8.17
N VAL A 3 -6.88 -38.25 -7.06
CA VAL A 3 -6.18 -37.20 -6.35
C VAL A 3 -4.87 -37.76 -5.82
N LEU A 4 -3.75 -37.13 -6.19
CA LEU A 4 -2.41 -37.52 -5.79
C LEU A 4 -1.75 -36.30 -5.10
N CYS A 5 -1.74 -36.31 -3.77
CA CYS A 5 -0.75 -35.55 -3.00
C CYS A 5 -0.09 -36.56 -2.04
N ILE A 6 1.19 -36.77 -2.29
CA ILE A 6 2.06 -37.80 -1.72
C ILE A 6 2.72 -37.28 -0.43
N ASP A 7 2.70 -38.16 0.57
CA ASP A 7 3.56 -38.39 1.76
C ASP A 7 4.10 -37.21 2.59
N LYS A 8 3.89 -37.15 3.93
CA LYS A 8 4.24 -38.11 5.02
C LYS A 8 5.76 -38.19 5.25
N HIS A 9 6.26 -37.58 6.33
CA HIS A 9 6.99 -38.27 7.41
C HIS A 9 7.68 -37.31 8.41
N SER A 10 7.45 -37.63 9.69
CA SER A 10 8.42 -37.73 10.79
C SER A 10 9.26 -36.51 11.20
N HIS A 11 8.89 -35.94 12.35
CA HIS A 11 9.83 -35.36 13.30
C HIS A 11 10.47 -36.48 14.12
N LEU A 12 11.78 -36.66 14.00
CA LEU A 12 12.60 -37.36 15.00
C LEU A 12 14.00 -36.75 15.07
N CYS A 13 14.40 -36.45 16.31
CA CYS A 13 15.75 -36.24 16.79
C CYS A 13 16.77 -37.22 16.20
N HIS A 14 17.96 -36.76 15.83
CA HIS A 14 19.24 -37.29 16.33
C HIS A 14 20.46 -36.55 15.75
N CYS A 15 21.59 -36.78 16.43
CA CYS A 15 22.98 -36.50 16.02
C CYS A 15 23.56 -35.12 16.38
N LEU A 16 23.77 -34.98 17.69
CA LEU A 16 24.92 -34.30 18.28
C LEU A 16 26.22 -35.11 18.07
N ALA A 17 27.33 -34.36 17.93
CA ALA A 17 28.75 -34.74 18.02
C ALA A 17 29.37 -35.35 16.73
N PRO A 18 30.67 -35.07 16.38
CA PRO A 18 31.79 -35.22 17.32
C PRO A 18 33.00 -34.26 17.17
N PHE A 19 34.05 -34.58 17.96
CA PHE A 19 35.48 -34.25 17.83
C PHE A 19 35.96 -32.91 18.42
N GLU A 20 36.40 -32.87 19.68
CA GLU A 20 37.73 -33.25 20.20
C GLU A 20 38.91 -32.39 19.70
N THR A 21 39.45 -31.64 20.68
CA THR A 21 40.86 -31.31 20.91
C THR A 21 41.61 -30.50 19.85
N PHE A 22 41.96 -29.24 20.19
CA PHE A 22 43.38 -28.88 20.26
C PHE A 22 43.63 -27.68 21.17
N ASN A 23 44.27 -27.99 22.29
CA ASN A 23 44.90 -27.10 23.24
C ASN A 23 46.03 -26.31 22.56
N ARG A 24 46.03 -24.98 22.62
CA ARG A 24 47.28 -24.22 22.42
C ARG A 24 47.38 -23.05 23.39
N ARG A 25 47.87 -23.39 24.59
CA ARG A 25 48.57 -22.49 25.50
C ARG A 25 49.44 -21.51 24.72
N VAL A 26 49.22 -20.21 24.92
CA VAL A 26 50.20 -19.17 24.57
C VAL A 26 51.41 -19.38 25.49
N ILE A 27 52.43 -20.05 24.95
CA ILE A 27 53.75 -20.16 25.58
C ILE A 27 54.41 -18.79 25.40
N VAL A 28 54.41 -17.98 26.47
CA VAL A 28 55.34 -16.85 26.60
C VAL A 28 56.74 -17.45 26.68
N ARG A 29 57.46 -17.40 25.57
CA ARG A 29 58.83 -17.89 25.49
C ARG A 29 59.74 -16.84 26.12
N MET A 30 59.82 -16.89 27.45
CA MET A 30 60.82 -16.20 28.26
C MET A 30 62.18 -16.81 27.93
N PHE A 31 62.87 -16.25 26.92
CA PHE A 31 64.26 -16.59 26.67
C PHE A 31 65.12 -15.87 27.70
N ARG A 32 65.63 -16.70 28.61
CA ARG A 32 66.58 -16.42 29.67
C ARG A 32 67.96 -16.18 29.03
N PHE A 33 68.51 -14.98 29.17
CA PHE A 33 69.95 -14.78 29.08
C PHE A 33 70.50 -14.57 30.50
N PRO A 34 71.41 -15.44 30.98
CA PRO A 34 71.91 -15.39 32.34
C PRO A 34 72.90 -14.23 32.49
N ALA A 35 72.68 -13.42 33.52
CA ALA A 35 73.70 -12.57 34.09
C ALA A 35 74.83 -13.46 34.65
N ALA A 36 75.90 -13.62 33.87
CA ALA A 36 77.16 -14.17 34.32
C ALA A 36 78.26 -13.31 33.69
N LEU A 37 78.50 -12.13 34.28
CA LEU A 37 79.70 -11.36 34.00
C LEU A 37 80.63 -11.52 35.20
N VAL A 38 81.63 -12.36 34.94
CA VAL A 38 82.80 -12.67 35.74
C VAL A 38 83.56 -11.39 36.07
N ALA A 39 83.62 -11.03 37.34
CA ALA A 39 84.59 -10.06 37.85
C ALA A 39 85.90 -10.80 38.19
N VAL A 40 86.82 -10.88 37.22
CA VAL A 40 88.23 -11.17 37.51
C VAL A 40 88.92 -9.85 37.78
N VAL A 41 89.10 -9.56 39.07
CA VAL A 41 90.01 -8.54 39.57
C VAL A 41 91.33 -9.22 39.91
N GLY A 42 92.41 -8.70 39.34
CA GLY A 42 93.72 -8.66 40.00
C GLY A 42 94.67 -9.83 39.75
N LEU A 43 95.56 -9.66 38.77
CA LEU A 43 96.98 -9.97 38.99
C LEU A 43 97.87 -9.01 38.20
N CYS A 44 98.44 -8.04 38.91
CA CYS A 44 99.58 -7.25 38.46
C CYS A 44 100.85 -8.11 38.60
N ALA A 45 101.67 -8.20 37.55
CA ALA A 45 103.13 -8.13 37.64
C ALA A 45 103.79 -8.37 36.27
N GLY A 46 104.61 -7.42 35.82
CA GLY A 46 105.74 -7.69 34.93
C GLY A 46 105.77 -6.89 33.63
N GLY A 47 106.71 -5.95 33.53
CA GLY A 47 107.29 -5.55 32.24
C GLY A 47 107.07 -4.10 31.84
N LEU A 48 107.96 -3.22 32.30
CA LEU A 48 108.23 -1.91 31.71
C LEU A 48 108.70 -2.11 30.25
N ALA A 49 107.88 -1.79 29.24
CA ALA A 49 108.27 -1.34 27.89
C ALA A 49 107.09 -1.32 26.90
N GLN A 50 106.10 -0.41 27.03
CA GLN A 50 105.15 -0.15 25.94
C GLN A 50 104.70 1.33 25.91
N GLY A 51 105.54 2.17 25.32
CA GLY A 51 105.20 3.57 25.03
C GLY A 51 104.65 3.82 23.62
N GLN A 52 104.72 2.84 22.69
CA GLN A 52 104.43 3.09 21.25
C GLN A 52 103.42 2.13 20.59
N ALA A 53 103.04 1.02 21.25
CA ALA A 53 102.03 0.08 20.73
C ALA A 53 100.59 0.43 21.18
N GLN A 54 100.45 1.11 22.33
CA GLN A 54 99.17 1.52 22.88
C GLN A 54 98.45 2.54 21.99
N GLU A 55 99.21 3.47 21.37
CA GLU A 55 98.67 4.58 20.56
C GLU A 55 98.01 4.07 19.27
N SER A 56 98.66 3.11 18.57
CA SER A 56 98.13 2.52 17.32
C SER A 56 96.89 1.63 17.49
N LEU A 57 96.72 0.98 18.65
CA LEU A 57 95.54 0.18 18.96
C LEU A 57 94.36 1.08 19.37
N VAL A 58 94.65 2.18 20.07
CA VAL A 58 93.67 3.22 20.37
C VAL A 58 93.14 3.83 19.08
N ASP A 59 93.99 4.20 18.13
CA ASP A 59 93.54 4.77 16.85
C ASP A 59 92.65 3.83 16.03
N ARG A 60 93.01 2.54 15.90
CA ARG A 60 92.18 1.54 15.20
C ARG A 60 90.85 1.30 15.90
N SER A 61 90.84 1.32 17.23
CA SER A 61 89.59 1.17 18.00
C SER A 61 88.69 2.41 17.86
N VAL A 62 89.26 3.61 17.80
CA VAL A 62 88.53 4.86 17.53
C VAL A 62 87.97 4.85 16.10
N GLU A 63 88.70 4.36 15.11
CA GLU A 63 88.22 4.25 13.73
C GLU A 63 87.10 3.21 13.59
N ALA A 64 87.24 2.04 14.23
CA ALA A 64 86.19 1.01 14.28
C ALA A 64 84.92 1.52 14.99
N GLN A 65 85.07 2.28 16.09
CA GLN A 65 83.96 2.94 16.78
C GLN A 65 83.26 3.97 15.89
N ARG A 66 84.02 4.80 15.16
CA ARG A 66 83.47 5.78 14.20
C ARG A 66 82.72 5.09 13.07
N HIS A 67 83.23 3.97 12.57
CA HIS A 67 82.56 3.17 11.53
C HIS A 67 81.27 2.53 12.06
N GLN A 68 81.32 1.92 13.24
CA GLN A 68 80.14 1.35 13.90
C GLN A 68 79.07 2.41 14.17
N ALA A 69 79.46 3.61 14.61
CA ALA A 69 78.54 4.72 14.80
C ALA A 69 77.85 5.14 13.50
N LYS A 70 78.57 5.23 12.38
CA LYS A 70 77.98 5.53 11.05
C LYS A 70 77.00 4.45 10.58
N LEU A 71 77.31 3.18 10.82
CA LEU A 71 76.39 2.08 10.51
C LEU A 71 75.15 2.13 11.41
N GLN A 72 75.32 2.40 12.70
CA GLN A 72 74.21 2.53 13.62
C GLN A 72 73.27 3.67 13.21
N THR A 73 73.80 4.84 12.85
CA THR A 73 72.97 5.95 12.33
C THR A 73 72.17 5.54 11.10
N ARG A 74 72.76 4.81 10.15
CA ARG A 74 72.02 4.34 8.97
C ARG A 74 70.93 3.32 9.31
N ILE A 75 71.17 2.47 10.30
CA ILE A 75 70.17 1.50 10.80
C ILE A 75 69.02 2.27 11.46
N ASP A 76 69.34 3.23 12.32
CA ASP A 76 68.36 4.07 13.01
C ASP A 76 67.49 4.85 11.99
N ASP A 77 68.12 5.47 10.98
CA ASP A 77 67.41 6.18 9.89
C ASP A 77 66.49 5.23 9.09
N ALA A 78 66.96 4.03 8.76
CA ALA A 78 66.17 3.03 8.04
C ALA A 78 65.01 2.48 8.88
N ASP A 79 65.21 2.31 10.18
CA ASP A 79 64.19 1.89 11.13
C ASP A 79 63.11 2.97 11.29
N ASP A 80 63.51 4.24 11.40
CA ASP A 80 62.59 5.38 11.49
C ASP A 80 61.75 5.53 10.21
N GLU A 81 62.39 5.37 9.04
CA GLU A 81 61.69 5.37 7.75
C GLU A 81 60.71 4.19 7.64
N THR A 82 61.13 2.99 8.06
CA THR A 82 60.25 1.82 8.08
C THR A 82 59.04 2.04 8.98
N ARG A 83 59.23 2.63 10.17
CA ARG A 83 58.14 2.99 11.09
C ARG A 83 57.20 4.01 10.47
N ARG A 84 57.73 5.01 9.77
CA ARG A 84 56.93 6.02 9.04
C ARG A 84 56.06 5.37 7.97
N LEU A 85 56.66 4.54 7.09
CA LEU A 85 55.95 3.85 6.01
C LEU A 85 54.88 2.86 6.52
N ILE A 86 55.15 2.14 7.61
CA ILE A 86 54.13 1.29 8.26
C ILE A 86 52.97 2.15 8.79
N GLY A 87 53.26 3.32 9.34
CA GLY A 87 52.26 4.29 9.77
C GLY A 87 51.37 4.78 8.61
N GLU A 88 51.99 5.12 7.49
CA GLU A 88 51.30 5.56 6.27
C GLU A 88 50.45 4.44 5.66
N LEU A 89 50.99 3.22 5.55
CA LEU A 89 50.25 2.06 5.07
C LEU A 89 49.01 1.78 5.94
N ARG A 90 49.13 1.88 7.27
CA ARG A 90 47.99 1.70 8.18
C ARG A 90 46.93 2.77 7.98
N LYS A 91 47.32 4.04 7.80
CA LYS A 91 46.39 5.15 7.50
C LYS A 91 45.68 4.93 6.16
N ALA A 92 46.44 4.64 5.10
CA ALA A 92 45.91 4.40 3.76
C ALA A 92 44.94 3.20 3.74
N ARG A 93 45.27 2.12 4.47
CA ARG A 93 44.38 0.95 4.59
C ARG A 93 43.08 1.29 5.33
N ALA A 94 43.17 2.05 6.43
CA ALA A 94 41.97 2.48 7.16
C ALA A 94 41.08 3.39 6.30
N GLU A 95 41.69 4.26 5.50
CA GLU A 95 40.96 5.10 4.54
C GLU A 95 40.31 4.29 3.42
N ALA A 96 41.01 3.33 2.83
CA ALA A 96 40.46 2.42 1.83
C ALA A 96 39.26 1.65 2.38
N GLN A 97 39.37 1.07 3.58
CA GLN A 97 38.27 0.37 4.24
C GLN A 97 37.06 1.28 4.50
N ARG A 98 37.29 2.54 4.91
CA ARG A 98 36.22 3.52 5.10
C ARG A 98 35.50 3.83 3.78
N VAL A 99 36.26 4.04 2.71
CA VAL A 99 35.70 4.36 1.37
C VAL A 99 34.95 3.16 0.80
N GLU A 100 35.48 1.94 0.94
CA GLU A 100 34.80 0.70 0.53
C GLU A 100 33.48 0.51 1.28
N ALA A 101 33.48 0.69 2.61
CA ALA A 101 32.26 0.59 3.41
C ALA A 101 31.23 1.68 3.02
N TYR A 102 31.69 2.89 2.72
CA TYR A 102 30.82 3.97 2.26
C TYR A 102 30.23 3.68 0.88
N ASN A 103 31.03 3.19 -0.07
CA ASN A 103 30.56 2.79 -1.39
C ASN A 103 29.54 1.66 -1.31
N ALA A 104 29.75 0.69 -0.41
CA ALA A 104 28.78 -0.38 -0.17
C ALA A 104 27.44 0.15 0.35
N GLU A 105 27.45 1.17 1.24
CA GLU A 105 26.20 1.82 1.65
C GLU A 105 25.55 2.59 0.51
N LEU A 106 26.33 3.33 -0.28
CA LEU A 106 25.81 4.09 -1.40
C LEU A 106 25.16 3.18 -2.45
N ALA A 107 25.75 2.02 -2.73
CA ALA A 107 25.17 1.01 -3.61
C ALA A 107 23.78 0.56 -3.13
N ARG A 108 23.62 0.30 -1.82
CA ARG A 108 22.30 -0.03 -1.23
C ARG A 108 21.30 1.12 -1.33
N VAL A 109 21.77 2.37 -1.21
CA VAL A 109 20.91 3.54 -1.40
C VAL A 109 20.42 3.64 -2.84
N VAL A 110 21.32 3.45 -3.81
CA VAL A 110 20.99 3.49 -5.25
C VAL A 110 19.97 2.42 -5.60
N GLU A 111 20.17 1.17 -5.17
CA GLU A 111 19.22 0.07 -5.39
C GLU A 111 17.82 0.40 -4.85
N ARG A 112 17.72 0.92 -3.62
CA ARG A 112 16.44 1.37 -3.03
C ARG A 112 15.80 2.53 -3.79
N GLN A 113 16.61 3.43 -4.35
CA GLN A 113 16.13 4.55 -5.16
C GLN A 113 15.60 4.07 -6.50
N GLU A 114 16.28 3.13 -7.17
CA GLU A 114 15.83 2.51 -8.42
C GLU A 114 14.50 1.78 -8.23
N GLU A 115 14.36 0.98 -7.17
CA GLU A 115 13.08 0.34 -6.83
C GLU A 115 11.96 1.36 -6.59
N THR A 116 12.30 2.48 -5.95
CA THR A 116 11.34 3.56 -5.68
C THR A 116 10.94 4.30 -6.96
N LEU A 117 11.87 4.53 -7.89
CA LEU A 117 11.60 5.10 -9.20
C LEU A 117 10.68 4.18 -10.01
N ALA A 118 11.02 2.89 -10.11
CA ALA A 118 10.20 1.91 -10.84
C ALA A 118 8.78 1.77 -10.26
N ARG A 119 8.61 1.91 -8.93
CA ARG A 119 7.28 1.94 -8.30
C ARG A 119 6.50 3.20 -8.65
N ARG A 120 7.17 4.37 -8.70
CA ARG A 120 6.55 5.66 -9.05
C ARG A 120 6.15 5.71 -10.52
N GLU A 121 6.99 5.22 -11.43
CA GLU A 121 6.69 5.14 -12.86
C GLU A 121 5.44 4.31 -13.12
N ARG A 122 5.35 3.11 -12.53
CA ARG A 122 4.13 2.28 -12.59
C ARG A 122 2.89 2.99 -12.06
N ALA A 123 3.01 3.77 -10.98
CA ALA A 123 1.91 4.54 -10.44
C ALA A 123 1.48 5.69 -11.37
N LEU A 124 2.43 6.33 -12.06
CA LEU A 124 2.15 7.37 -13.06
C LEU A 124 1.44 6.79 -14.29
N GLU A 125 1.89 5.64 -14.81
CA GLU A 125 1.25 4.95 -15.95
C GLU A 125 -0.20 4.53 -15.65
N GLY A 126 -0.43 3.92 -14.48
CA GLY A 126 -1.77 3.58 -14.02
C GLY A 126 -2.67 4.80 -13.84
N SER A 127 -2.10 5.90 -13.32
CA SER A 127 -2.83 7.16 -13.15
C SER A 127 -3.18 7.82 -14.50
N ALA A 128 -2.28 7.78 -15.48
CA ALA A 128 -2.53 8.30 -16.82
C ALA A 128 -3.69 7.56 -17.50
N THR A 129 -3.64 6.22 -17.49
CA THR A 129 -4.71 5.36 -18.03
C THR A 129 -6.05 5.64 -17.35
N THR A 130 -6.04 5.81 -16.03
CA THR A 130 -7.27 6.11 -15.25
C THR A 130 -7.81 7.51 -15.55
N ARG A 131 -6.93 8.52 -15.68
CA ARG A 131 -7.32 9.91 -15.99
C ARG A 131 -7.97 10.04 -17.37
N GLU A 132 -7.54 9.25 -18.34
CA GLU A 132 -8.12 9.24 -19.68
C GLU A 132 -9.42 8.43 -19.76
N GLY A 133 -9.50 7.29 -19.05
CA GLY A 133 -10.67 6.41 -19.09
C GLY A 133 -11.85 6.85 -18.21
N LEU A 134 -11.59 7.61 -17.14
CA LEU A 134 -12.64 7.99 -16.19
C LEU A 134 -13.70 8.95 -16.78
N PRO A 135 -13.35 10.03 -17.51
CA PRO A 135 -14.35 10.94 -18.08
C PRO A 135 -15.41 10.28 -18.98
N PRO A 136 -15.07 9.41 -19.97
CA PRO A 136 -16.09 8.73 -20.76
C PRO A 136 -16.94 7.75 -19.93
N LEU A 137 -16.36 7.09 -18.92
CA LEU A 137 -17.11 6.21 -18.03
C LEU A 137 -18.16 6.99 -17.21
N LEU A 138 -17.79 8.14 -16.66
CA LEU A 138 -18.71 8.98 -15.91
C LEU A 138 -19.85 9.53 -16.78
N ARG A 139 -19.55 9.95 -18.02
CA ARG A 139 -20.59 10.36 -18.98
C ARG A 139 -21.56 9.22 -19.25
N GLY A 140 -21.05 8.01 -19.56
CA GLY A 140 -21.89 6.84 -19.76
C GLY A 140 -22.72 6.46 -18.53
N MET A 141 -22.26 6.75 -17.30
CA MET A 141 -23.07 6.56 -16.10
C MET A 141 -24.21 7.58 -15.98
N VAL A 142 -24.01 8.83 -16.40
CA VAL A 142 -25.06 9.85 -16.41
C VAL A 142 -26.09 9.57 -17.50
N GLU A 143 -25.64 9.19 -18.71
CA GLU A 143 -26.53 8.79 -19.81
C GLU A 143 -27.41 7.57 -19.43
N ARG A 144 -26.84 6.56 -18.79
CA ARG A 144 -27.62 5.43 -18.27
C ARG A 144 -28.61 5.85 -17.19
N LEU A 145 -28.25 6.83 -16.37
CA LEU A 145 -29.14 7.35 -15.33
C LEU A 145 -30.34 8.06 -15.97
N ASP A 146 -30.10 8.86 -17.00
CA ASP A 146 -31.15 9.54 -17.78
C ASP A 146 -32.12 8.55 -18.41
N HIS A 147 -31.60 7.58 -19.17
CA HIS A 147 -32.43 6.54 -19.78
C HIS A 147 -33.26 5.76 -18.74
N TRP A 148 -32.67 5.50 -17.57
CA TRP A 148 -33.38 4.81 -16.50
C TRP A 148 -34.47 5.67 -15.86
N ILE A 149 -34.30 6.99 -15.76
CA ILE A 149 -35.34 7.92 -15.30
C ILE A 149 -36.50 7.98 -16.31
N GLU A 150 -36.20 7.93 -17.60
CA GLU A 150 -37.22 7.95 -18.67
C GLU A 150 -38.04 6.66 -18.73
N ALA A 151 -37.42 5.50 -18.47
CA ALA A 151 -38.07 4.19 -18.50
C ALA A 151 -38.82 3.83 -17.19
N ASP A 152 -38.74 4.70 -16.18
CA ASP A 152 -39.26 4.44 -14.84
C ASP A 152 -40.63 5.12 -14.60
N LEU A 153 -41.20 4.93 -13.40
CA LEU A 153 -42.42 5.61 -12.98
C LEU A 153 -42.24 7.15 -13.02
N PRO A 154 -43.26 7.91 -13.47
CA PRO A 154 -43.16 9.35 -13.68
C PRO A 154 -43.31 10.16 -12.38
N PHE A 155 -42.42 9.95 -11.41
CA PHE A 155 -42.37 10.71 -10.17
C PHE A 155 -41.16 11.66 -10.14
N LEU A 156 -41.35 12.83 -9.51
CA LEU A 156 -40.30 13.85 -9.29
C LEU A 156 -39.46 14.12 -10.54
N GLN A 157 -40.12 14.14 -11.71
CA GLN A 157 -39.44 14.17 -13.01
C GLN A 157 -38.61 15.45 -13.17
N ASP A 158 -39.14 16.59 -12.72
CA ASP A 158 -38.45 17.87 -12.80
C ASP A 158 -37.19 17.88 -11.94
N GLU A 159 -37.27 17.41 -10.69
CA GLU A 159 -36.12 17.34 -9.78
C GLU A 159 -35.05 16.38 -10.28
N ARG A 160 -35.47 15.22 -10.80
CA ARG A 160 -34.57 14.18 -11.33
C ARG A 160 -33.88 14.65 -12.61
N ARG A 161 -34.60 15.28 -13.54
CA ARG A 161 -34.01 15.88 -14.76
C ARG A 161 -33.09 17.05 -14.44
N ALA A 162 -33.46 17.90 -13.49
CA ALA A 162 -32.60 18.99 -13.02
C ALA A 162 -31.29 18.46 -12.41
N ARG A 163 -31.34 17.32 -11.70
CA ARG A 163 -30.14 16.64 -11.18
C ARG A 163 -29.23 16.15 -12.30
N ILE A 164 -29.77 15.53 -13.35
CA ILE A 164 -28.99 15.11 -14.52
C ILE A 164 -28.31 16.30 -15.18
N ALA A 165 -29.07 17.35 -15.48
CA ALA A 165 -28.53 18.58 -16.09
C ALA A 165 -27.45 19.24 -15.21
N SER A 166 -27.54 19.09 -13.89
CA SER A 166 -26.49 19.53 -12.96
C SER A 166 -25.23 18.65 -13.04
N LEU A 167 -25.38 17.32 -13.16
CA LEU A 167 -24.27 16.39 -13.33
C LEU A 167 -23.52 16.62 -14.64
N GLU A 168 -24.23 16.83 -15.75
CA GLU A 168 -23.61 17.12 -17.05
C GLU A 168 -22.73 18.37 -17.02
N ARG A 169 -23.23 19.43 -16.37
CA ARG A 169 -22.45 20.65 -16.11
C ARG A 169 -21.23 20.36 -15.24
N ALA A 170 -21.41 19.60 -14.16
CA ALA A 170 -20.31 19.24 -13.26
C ALA A 170 -19.23 18.37 -13.95
N LEU A 171 -19.61 17.48 -14.86
CA LEU A 171 -18.65 16.66 -15.61
C LEU A 171 -17.81 17.49 -16.59
N SER A 172 -18.33 18.62 -17.04
CA SER A 172 -17.67 19.55 -17.97
C SER A 172 -16.93 20.68 -17.26
N ASP A 173 -17.12 20.85 -15.95
CA ASP A 173 -16.54 21.93 -15.16
C ASP A 173 -15.04 21.69 -14.89
N PRO A 174 -14.13 22.51 -15.44
CA PRO A 174 -12.69 22.36 -15.24
C PRO A 174 -12.24 22.63 -13.80
N ALA A 175 -13.05 23.31 -12.99
CA ALA A 175 -12.73 23.58 -11.59
C ALA A 175 -12.88 22.35 -10.69
N LEU A 176 -13.65 21.34 -11.13
CA LEU A 176 -13.88 20.12 -10.35
C LEU A 176 -12.84 19.05 -10.65
N SER A 177 -12.28 18.49 -9.58
CA SER A 177 -11.37 17.36 -9.66
C SER A 177 -12.09 16.09 -10.15
N PRO A 178 -11.35 15.12 -10.75
CA PRO A 178 -11.95 13.86 -11.18
C PRO A 178 -12.63 13.08 -10.03
N ALA A 179 -12.11 13.18 -8.81
CA ALA A 179 -12.69 12.56 -7.63
C ALA A 179 -14.06 13.17 -7.25
N GLU A 180 -14.15 14.50 -7.23
CA GLU A 180 -15.42 15.19 -6.95
C GLU A 180 -16.49 14.88 -8.00
N ARG A 181 -16.09 14.77 -9.28
CA ARG A 181 -17.00 14.36 -10.36
C ARG A 181 -17.54 12.95 -10.12
N LEU A 182 -16.68 12.00 -9.77
CA LEU A 182 -17.07 10.63 -9.43
C LEU A 182 -18.02 10.61 -8.22
N ASP A 183 -17.68 11.30 -7.15
CA ASP A 183 -18.49 11.34 -5.93
C ASP A 183 -19.89 11.89 -6.18
N ARG A 184 -20.01 12.94 -7.00
CA ARG A 184 -21.31 13.51 -7.41
C ARG A 184 -22.15 12.51 -8.20
N VAL A 185 -21.55 11.84 -9.18
CA VAL A 185 -22.25 10.80 -9.97
C VAL A 185 -22.70 9.65 -9.06
N LEU A 186 -21.83 9.15 -8.19
CA LEU A 186 -22.18 8.07 -7.25
C LEU A 186 -23.22 8.51 -6.21
N ALA A 187 -23.20 9.76 -5.77
CA ALA A 187 -24.23 10.31 -4.89
C ALA A 187 -25.60 10.33 -5.59
N ALA A 188 -25.65 10.72 -6.86
CA ALA A 188 -26.89 10.69 -7.64
C ALA A 188 -27.42 9.25 -7.79
N TRP A 189 -26.57 8.29 -8.14
CA TRP A 189 -26.95 6.87 -8.20
C TRP A 189 -27.45 6.34 -6.85
N ARG A 190 -26.81 6.69 -5.74
CA ARG A 190 -27.28 6.29 -4.40
C ARG A 190 -28.66 6.85 -4.07
N GLY A 191 -28.93 8.12 -4.42
CA GLY A 191 -30.26 8.72 -4.27
C GLY A 191 -31.30 8.00 -5.13
N GLU A 192 -30.96 7.71 -6.37
CA GLU A 192 -31.81 6.97 -7.30
C GLU A 192 -32.12 5.53 -6.83
N LEU A 193 -31.15 4.85 -6.23
CA LEU A 193 -31.35 3.53 -5.60
C LEU A 193 -32.16 3.63 -4.31
N ALA A 194 -32.05 4.72 -3.56
CA ALA A 194 -32.84 4.95 -2.34
C ALA A 194 -34.34 5.01 -2.64
N TYR A 195 -34.70 5.59 -3.77
CA TYR A 195 -36.06 5.55 -4.29
C TYR A 195 -36.60 4.12 -4.48
N GLY A 196 -35.77 3.08 -4.63
CA GLY A 196 -36.25 1.70 -4.71
C GLY A 196 -36.92 1.18 -3.43
N ARG A 197 -36.57 1.72 -2.26
CA ARG A 197 -36.93 1.18 -0.93
C ARG A 197 -37.75 2.11 -0.04
N GLU A 198 -37.82 3.39 -0.39
CA GLU A 198 -38.46 4.42 0.44
C GLU A 198 -39.97 4.52 0.20
N LEU A 199 -40.69 4.99 1.21
CA LEU A 199 -42.10 5.34 1.17
C LEU A 199 -42.23 6.85 1.36
N ASP A 200 -42.62 7.57 0.31
CA ASP A 200 -42.70 9.04 0.33
C ASP A 200 -44.09 9.53 -0.05
N ALA A 201 -44.49 10.65 0.55
CA ALA A 201 -45.71 11.36 0.17
C ALA A 201 -45.47 12.87 0.07
N TRP A 202 -46.01 13.48 -0.99
CA TRP A 202 -45.90 14.93 -1.22
C TRP A 202 -47.18 15.46 -1.89
N ARG A 203 -47.37 16.78 -1.87
CA ARG A 203 -48.42 17.44 -2.66
C ARG A 203 -47.87 17.90 -3.98
N GLY A 204 -48.66 17.74 -5.04
CA GLY A 204 -48.32 18.25 -6.36
C GLY A 204 -49.55 18.41 -7.23
N LEU A 205 -49.34 18.91 -8.44
CA LEU A 205 -50.39 19.07 -9.43
C LEU A 205 -50.44 17.82 -10.32
N LEU A 206 -51.59 17.14 -10.32
CA LEU A 206 -51.94 16.14 -11.32
C LEU A 206 -52.40 16.85 -12.59
N ASP A 207 -51.80 16.47 -13.72
CA ASP A 207 -52.06 17.06 -15.05
C ASP A 207 -51.83 18.59 -15.12
N GLY A 208 -51.10 19.16 -14.15
CA GLY A 208 -50.80 20.61 -14.08
C GLY A 208 -51.92 21.49 -13.51
N GLU A 209 -53.09 20.94 -13.21
CA GLU A 209 -54.24 21.75 -12.75
C GLU A 209 -54.79 21.31 -11.39
N ARG A 210 -54.75 20.01 -11.06
CA ARG A 210 -55.44 19.46 -9.89
C ARG A 210 -54.47 19.17 -8.77
N GLU A 211 -54.59 19.86 -7.63
CA GLU A 211 -53.76 19.55 -6.46
C GLU A 211 -54.17 18.21 -5.83
N VAL A 212 -53.21 17.30 -5.69
CA VAL A 212 -53.38 15.96 -5.11
C VAL A 212 -52.23 15.62 -4.16
N ASP A 213 -52.50 14.68 -3.24
CA ASP A 213 -51.48 14.01 -2.45
C ASP A 213 -50.95 12.81 -3.23
N PHE A 214 -49.67 12.82 -3.60
CA PHE A 214 -48.99 11.67 -4.17
C PHE A 214 -48.44 10.75 -3.08
N LEU A 215 -48.47 9.45 -3.33
CA LEU A 215 -47.78 8.44 -2.55
C LEU A 215 -46.91 7.59 -3.47
N ARG A 216 -45.66 7.38 -3.07
CA ARG A 216 -44.71 6.51 -3.76
C ARG A 216 -44.25 5.43 -2.81
N LEU A 217 -44.48 4.18 -3.19
CA LEU A 217 -44.00 3.01 -2.48
C LEU A 217 -42.87 2.39 -3.31
N GLY A 218 -41.65 2.77 -2.99
CA GLY A 218 -40.45 2.36 -3.71
C GLY A 218 -40.56 2.66 -5.21
N ARG A 219 -40.31 1.62 -6.02
CA ARG A 219 -40.50 1.61 -7.48
C ARG A 219 -41.61 0.65 -7.94
N ILE A 220 -42.39 0.15 -6.98
CA ILE A 220 -43.44 -0.83 -7.23
C ILE A 220 -44.84 -0.21 -7.26
N GLY A 221 -45.00 1.00 -6.71
CA GLY A 221 -46.28 1.66 -6.62
C GLY A 221 -46.15 3.18 -6.65
N PHE A 222 -46.94 3.81 -7.51
CA PHE A 222 -47.10 5.26 -7.57
C PHE A 222 -48.59 5.61 -7.66
N TYR A 223 -49.04 6.46 -6.75
CA TYR A 223 -50.45 6.71 -6.50
C TYR A 223 -50.72 8.20 -6.31
N TYR A 224 -51.96 8.61 -6.53
CA TYR A 224 -52.47 9.89 -6.05
C TYR A 224 -53.78 9.73 -5.30
N LEU A 225 -54.05 10.66 -4.40
CA LEU A 225 -55.32 10.83 -3.71
C LEU A 225 -55.71 12.31 -3.71
N THR A 226 -56.96 12.59 -4.06
CA THR A 226 -57.51 13.94 -3.93
C THR A 226 -57.61 14.37 -2.46
N PRO A 227 -57.47 15.66 -2.11
CA PRO A 227 -57.53 16.12 -0.72
C PRO A 227 -58.84 15.77 0.01
N ASN A 228 -59.92 15.55 -0.75
CA ASN A 228 -61.22 15.13 -0.21
C ASN A 228 -61.36 13.60 -0.06
N GLY A 229 -60.35 12.81 -0.46
CA GLY A 229 -60.31 11.35 -0.39
C GLY A 229 -61.29 10.62 -1.32
N ARG A 230 -62.05 11.33 -2.16
CA ARG A 230 -63.12 10.74 -2.99
C ARG A 230 -62.58 10.07 -4.25
N GLU A 231 -61.52 10.63 -4.81
CA GLU A 231 -60.86 10.12 -6.01
C GLU A 231 -59.40 9.79 -5.69
N GLY A 232 -58.92 8.70 -6.27
CA GLY A 232 -57.52 8.31 -6.20
C GLY A 232 -57.21 7.33 -7.32
N GLY A 233 -55.94 7.24 -7.70
CA GLY A 233 -55.51 6.41 -8.80
C GLY A 233 -54.16 5.75 -8.54
N VAL A 234 -53.91 4.67 -9.26
CA VAL A 234 -52.61 4.00 -9.35
C VAL A 234 -52.08 4.19 -10.77
N TRP A 235 -50.79 4.54 -10.88
CA TRP A 235 -50.12 4.58 -12.17
C TRP A 235 -49.85 3.16 -12.64
N LYS A 236 -50.22 2.83 -13.88
CA LYS A 236 -49.89 1.56 -14.51
C LYS A 236 -48.78 1.77 -15.53
N ALA A 237 -47.64 1.14 -15.30
CA ALA A 237 -46.42 1.36 -16.11
C ALA A 237 -46.56 0.79 -17.53
N ASP A 238 -47.32 -0.29 -17.69
CA ASP A 238 -47.63 -0.93 -18.97
C ASP A 238 -48.56 -0.09 -19.85
N GLU A 239 -49.59 0.51 -19.26
CA GLU A 239 -50.53 1.38 -19.97
C GLU A 239 -50.08 2.85 -20.02
N GLN A 240 -49.05 3.21 -19.25
CA GLN A 240 -48.61 4.59 -19.03
C GLN A 240 -49.77 5.54 -18.69
N ALA A 241 -50.68 5.06 -17.84
CA ALA A 241 -51.92 5.75 -17.52
C ALA A 241 -52.33 5.56 -16.05
N TRP A 242 -53.13 6.51 -15.57
CA TRP A 242 -53.76 6.41 -14.25
C TRP A 242 -55.00 5.53 -14.30
N GLN A 243 -55.08 4.53 -13.43
CA GLN A 243 -56.28 3.73 -13.22
C GLN A 243 -56.95 4.09 -11.89
N PRO A 244 -58.29 4.20 -11.84
CA PRO A 244 -59.01 4.57 -10.63
C PRO A 244 -58.91 3.48 -9.56
N LEU A 245 -58.80 3.90 -8.30
CA LEU A 245 -58.77 3.00 -7.15
C LEU A 245 -60.17 2.79 -6.55
N GLU A 246 -60.46 1.52 -6.22
CA GLU A 246 -61.64 1.16 -5.45
C GLU A 246 -61.61 1.76 -4.04
N LYS A 247 -62.79 1.83 -3.38
CA LYS A 247 -62.93 2.44 -2.06
C LYS A 247 -61.98 1.84 -1.01
N ALA A 248 -61.81 0.52 -1.01
CA ALA A 248 -60.93 -0.16 -0.06
C ALA A 248 -59.45 0.25 -0.27
N SER A 249 -58.98 0.29 -1.51
CA SER A 249 -57.61 0.72 -1.83
C SER A 249 -57.39 2.21 -1.55
N ARG A 250 -58.40 3.06 -1.74
CA ARG A 250 -58.32 4.48 -1.35
C ARG A 250 -58.12 4.67 0.15
N GLN A 251 -58.80 3.87 0.98
CA GLN A 251 -58.60 3.89 2.44
C GLN A 251 -57.19 3.41 2.82
N ALA A 252 -56.68 2.36 2.17
CA ALA A 252 -55.30 1.91 2.37
C ALA A 252 -54.28 2.98 1.93
N LEU A 253 -54.55 3.67 0.83
CA LEU A 253 -53.71 4.77 0.32
C LEU A 253 -53.67 5.95 1.30
N GLU A 254 -54.81 6.35 1.86
CA GLU A 254 -54.89 7.39 2.89
C GLU A 254 -54.05 7.04 4.13
N ASN A 255 -54.12 5.79 4.59
CA ASN A 255 -53.24 5.30 5.67
C ASN A 255 -51.76 5.34 5.25
N GLY A 256 -51.43 4.93 4.03
CA GLY A 256 -50.08 4.99 3.50
C GLY A 256 -49.49 6.40 3.47
N ILE A 257 -50.29 7.39 3.06
CA ILE A 257 -49.89 8.81 3.09
C ILE A 257 -49.61 9.28 4.51
N ARG A 258 -50.44 8.87 5.48
CA ARG A 258 -50.21 9.20 6.90
C ARG A 258 -48.95 8.54 7.46
N ILE A 259 -48.64 7.30 7.05
CA ILE A 259 -47.41 6.61 7.45
C ILE A 259 -46.18 7.29 6.85
N ALA A 260 -46.23 7.63 5.56
CA ALA A 260 -45.16 8.35 4.87
C ALA A 260 -44.87 9.71 5.49
N ARG A 261 -45.90 10.36 6.04
CA ARG A 261 -45.80 11.63 6.80
C ARG A 261 -45.45 11.43 8.28
N GLU A 262 -45.14 10.21 8.71
CA GLU A 262 -44.84 9.85 10.11
C GLU A 262 -45.99 10.16 11.10
N GLN A 263 -47.22 10.29 10.61
CA GLN A 263 -48.42 10.57 11.41
C GLN A 263 -49.10 9.30 11.93
N ARG A 264 -48.51 8.13 11.64
CA ARG A 264 -49.00 6.79 12.01
C ARG A 264 -47.84 5.80 12.06
N ALA A 265 -47.94 4.79 12.93
CA ALA A 265 -46.98 3.69 12.98
C ALA A 265 -47.03 2.85 11.69
N PRO A 266 -45.90 2.24 11.27
CA PRO A 266 -45.87 1.35 10.12
C PRO A 266 -46.86 0.18 10.26
N GLU A 267 -47.64 -0.09 9.22
CA GLU A 267 -48.57 -1.22 9.12
C GLU A 267 -48.54 -1.81 7.70
N LEU A 268 -49.12 -3.00 7.54
CA LEU A 268 -49.23 -3.63 6.22
C LEU A 268 -50.27 -2.89 5.36
N LEU A 269 -49.87 -2.46 4.17
CA LEU A 269 -50.74 -1.80 3.20
C LEU A 269 -51.08 -2.75 2.04
N THR A 270 -52.36 -2.88 1.73
CA THR A 270 -52.82 -3.64 0.57
C THR A 270 -53.16 -2.67 -0.57
N LEU A 271 -52.20 -2.46 -1.47
CA LEU A 271 -52.33 -1.58 -2.62
C LEU A 271 -52.00 -2.33 -3.92
N PRO A 272 -52.67 -2.00 -5.05
CA PRO A 272 -52.36 -2.60 -6.34
C PRO A 272 -51.00 -2.09 -6.86
N VAL A 273 -50.16 -2.99 -7.38
CA VAL A 273 -48.84 -2.62 -7.92
C VAL A 273 -48.95 -1.85 -9.26
N SER A 274 -47.99 -0.96 -9.47
CA SER A 274 -47.84 -0.18 -10.71
C SER A 274 -47.08 -0.92 -11.80
N GLN A 275 -46.20 -1.84 -11.42
CA GLN A 275 -45.37 -2.61 -12.35
C GLN A 275 -46.05 -3.93 -12.74
N PRO A 276 -45.90 -4.40 -13.98
CA PRO A 276 -46.38 -5.71 -14.38
C PRO A 276 -45.60 -6.80 -13.63
N ILE A 277 -46.32 -7.76 -13.05
CA ILE A 277 -45.70 -8.90 -12.38
C ILE A 277 -45.24 -9.88 -13.46
N SER A 278 -43.95 -9.86 -13.81
CA SER A 278 -43.36 -10.85 -14.70
C SER A 278 -43.36 -12.21 -14.01
N GLN A 279 -44.31 -13.06 -14.36
CA GLN A 279 -44.31 -14.47 -13.95
C GLN A 279 -43.08 -15.14 -14.56
N PRO A 280 -42.17 -15.75 -13.78
CA PRO A 280 -41.07 -16.51 -14.35
C PRO A 280 -41.67 -17.66 -15.18
N LYS A 281 -41.28 -17.74 -16.47
CA LYS A 281 -41.66 -18.87 -17.33
C LYS A 281 -41.02 -20.13 -16.75
N THR A 282 -41.79 -20.94 -16.02
CA THR A 282 -41.39 -22.29 -15.67
C THR A 282 -41.46 -23.15 -16.92
N SER A 283 -40.36 -23.26 -17.65
CA SER A 283 -40.20 -24.31 -18.67
C SER A 283 -40.04 -25.64 -17.94
N HIS A 284 -41.16 -26.31 -17.65
CA HIS A 284 -41.10 -27.75 -17.43
C HIS A 284 -40.87 -28.41 -18.79
N GLU A 285 -39.59 -28.73 -19.07
CA GLU A 285 -39.25 -29.81 -19.99
C GLU A 285 -39.93 -31.08 -19.48
N SER A 286 -41.05 -31.45 -20.09
CA SER A 286 -41.54 -32.82 -20.01
C SER A 286 -40.54 -33.68 -20.78
N GLY A 287 -39.58 -34.26 -20.06
CA GLY A 287 -38.82 -35.41 -20.54
C GLY A 287 -39.81 -36.52 -20.84
N GLY A 288 -40.19 -36.65 -22.12
CA GLY A 288 -40.97 -37.76 -22.61
C GLY A 288 -40.20 -39.04 -22.40
N GLU A 289 -40.74 -39.93 -21.58
CA GLU A 289 -40.50 -41.37 -21.68
C GLU A 289 -40.84 -41.80 -23.12
N ALA A 290 -39.81 -42.09 -23.91
CA ALA A 290 -39.96 -42.95 -25.08
C ALA A 290 -39.51 -44.34 -24.66
N SER A 291 -40.50 -45.24 -24.61
CA SER A 291 -40.35 -46.70 -24.58
C SER A 291 -39.66 -47.21 -25.84
#